data_AF-A0A4Q3URN1-F1
#
_entry.id   AF-A0A4Q3URN1-F1
#
_cell.length_a   1.000
_cell.length_b   1.000
_cell.length_c   1.000
_cell.angle_alpha   90.00
_cell.angle_beta   90.00
_cell.angle_gamma   90.00
#
_symmetry.space_group_name_H-M   'P 1'
#
loop_
_entity.id
_entity.type
_entity.pdbx_description
1 polymer ?
#
loop_
_entity_poly.entity_id
_entity_poly.type
_entity_poly.pdbx_seq_one_letter_code
_entity_poly.pdbx_strand_id
1 'polypeptide(L)'
;DLVVASSGDALVMFDKQRTSVVANHDVTPTKEIIENRNVRFDPDLLTARVRSRAKAFAATNAEALAEHHFGDAIYTNMIMLGMAYQNGLIPVSEVAIKEANRLNKVKVKENAAAFDLGRIAAANPDAIQAAAPKRPEIEPLKLDELIARRAEMLTAYQNAAYADLYEARVARIRAAESNLGLGEQLSTAAATYLAKLMAYKDEYEVARLYTRPEYKQAVEDQFGKGTKLTFLMAPPMISKKNHKGELIKSSFGPWMMTGFKILKSLKGLRGGTFDFFGKTEERKMERRLRDEYLARLDMLAAGLTAEKHSLAVEIASLPDEIRGYGHVKEKAVGVAEAKLATLMAKWNAPAPAPRMVAAE
;
A
#
# COMPACT_ATOMS: atom_id res chain seq x y z
N ASP A 1 -3.65 -11.88 15.57
CA ASP A 1 -4.01 -10.87 14.57
C ASP A 1 -5.53 -10.79 14.48
N LEU A 2 -6.08 -9.59 14.56
CA LEU A 2 -7.52 -9.36 14.57
C LEU A 2 -8.18 -9.68 13.22
N VAL A 3 -7.51 -9.43 12.09
CA VAL A 3 -8.06 -9.69 10.76
C VAL A 3 -8.32 -11.18 10.59
N VAL A 4 -7.31 -12.01 10.89
CA VAL A 4 -7.44 -13.47 10.82
C VAL A 4 -8.53 -13.99 11.77
N ALA A 5 -8.57 -13.48 13.01
CA ALA A 5 -9.57 -13.89 14.00
C ALA A 5 -11.01 -13.51 13.60
N SER A 6 -11.16 -12.48 12.76
CA SER A 6 -12.46 -11.99 12.28
C SER A 6 -12.94 -12.64 10.96
N SER A 7 -12.12 -13.51 10.37
CA SER A 7 -12.46 -14.25 9.15
C SER A 7 -13.60 -15.25 9.40
N GLY A 8 -14.37 -15.57 8.35
CA GLY A 8 -15.47 -16.53 8.45
C GLY A 8 -15.02 -17.88 9.02
N ASP A 9 -13.91 -18.41 8.50
CA ASP A 9 -13.33 -19.69 8.91
C ASP A 9 -12.88 -19.71 10.38
N ALA A 10 -12.36 -18.60 10.90
CA ALA A 10 -12.00 -18.49 12.31
C ALA A 10 -13.25 -18.39 13.19
N LEU A 11 -14.22 -17.55 12.82
CA LEU A 11 -15.40 -17.26 13.65
C LEU A 11 -16.34 -18.46 13.80
N VAL A 12 -16.37 -19.40 12.85
CA VAL A 12 -17.14 -20.66 13.00
C VAL A 12 -16.55 -21.58 14.06
N MET A 13 -15.28 -21.42 14.41
CA MET A 13 -14.61 -22.18 15.47
C MET A 13 -14.78 -21.56 16.86
N PHE A 14 -15.42 -20.40 16.96
CA PHE A 14 -15.57 -19.67 18.21
C PHE A 14 -16.83 -20.10 18.95
N ASP A 15 -16.69 -20.29 20.25
CA ASP A 15 -17.79 -20.58 21.15
C ASP A 15 -17.85 -19.51 22.25
N LYS A 16 -19.02 -18.88 22.40
CA LYS A 16 -19.25 -17.76 23.33
C LYS A 16 -19.06 -18.14 24.81
N GLN A 17 -19.05 -19.42 25.14
CA GLN A 17 -18.90 -19.91 26.51
C GLN A 17 -17.51 -20.44 26.80
N ARG A 18 -16.72 -20.75 25.77
CA ARG A 18 -15.43 -21.45 25.90
C ARG A 18 -14.24 -20.69 25.35
N THR A 19 -14.42 -19.86 24.33
CA THR A 19 -13.31 -19.23 23.62
C THR A 19 -12.92 -17.91 24.27
N SER A 20 -11.69 -17.79 24.74
CA SER A 20 -11.09 -16.50 25.14
C SER A 20 -10.13 -16.01 24.06
N VAL A 21 -10.12 -14.71 23.81
CA VAL A 21 -9.33 -14.10 22.74
C VAL A 21 -8.41 -13.03 23.30
N VAL A 22 -7.14 -13.09 22.91
CA VAL A 22 -6.19 -11.99 23.04
C VAL A 22 -5.83 -11.56 21.62
N ALA A 23 -6.05 -10.29 21.29
CA ALA A 23 -5.87 -9.77 19.93
C ALA A 23 -4.89 -8.59 19.88
N ASN A 24 -4.04 -8.58 18.86
CA ASN A 24 -3.39 -7.35 18.42
C ASN A 24 -4.45 -6.53 17.69
N HIS A 25 -4.76 -5.34 18.21
CA HIS A 25 -5.74 -4.43 17.63
C HIS A 25 -5.18 -3.69 16.41
N ASP A 26 -3.85 -3.69 16.20
CA ASP A 26 -3.31 -3.17 14.95
C ASP A 26 -3.79 -4.01 13.78
N VAL A 27 -4.32 -3.33 12.78
CA VAL A 27 -4.71 -3.93 11.51
C VAL A 27 -3.55 -3.73 10.57
N THR A 28 -2.54 -4.56 10.73
CA THR A 28 -1.45 -4.65 9.76
C THR A 28 -2.00 -5.30 8.47
N PRO A 29 -1.55 -4.89 7.28
CA PRO A 29 -1.99 -5.51 6.03
C PRO A 29 -1.72 -7.02 6.01
N THR A 30 -2.76 -7.86 6.13
CA THR A 30 -2.64 -9.32 6.11
C THR A 30 -2.70 -9.90 4.70
N LYS A 31 -2.53 -11.22 4.58
CA LYS A 31 -2.71 -11.98 3.32
C LYS A 31 -4.05 -11.70 2.64
N GLU A 32 -5.08 -11.37 3.41
CA GLU A 32 -6.42 -11.08 2.88
C GLU A 32 -6.46 -9.76 2.08
N ILE A 33 -5.63 -8.76 2.40
CA ILE A 33 -5.42 -7.56 1.55
C ILE A 33 -4.70 -7.93 0.25
N ILE A 34 -3.80 -8.92 0.30
CA ILE A 34 -3.07 -9.39 -0.89
C ILE A 34 -4.04 -10.09 -1.86
N GLU A 35 -4.99 -10.86 -1.33
CA GLU A 35 -6.01 -11.59 -2.11
C GLU A 35 -7.17 -10.69 -2.55
N ASN A 36 -7.62 -9.75 -1.71
CA ASN A 36 -8.70 -8.82 -2.03
C ASN A 36 -8.28 -7.36 -1.78
N ARG A 37 -7.86 -6.72 -2.87
CA ARG A 37 -7.20 -5.40 -2.91
C ARG A 37 -8.09 -4.22 -2.51
N ASN A 38 -9.40 -4.43 -2.39
CA ASN A 38 -10.38 -3.40 -2.08
C ASN A 38 -10.93 -3.51 -0.65
N VAL A 39 -10.51 -4.52 0.13
CA VAL A 39 -11.00 -4.67 1.51
C VAL A 39 -10.43 -3.54 2.36
N ARG A 40 -11.34 -2.73 2.90
CA ARG A 40 -11.03 -1.83 4.00
C ARG A 40 -11.37 -2.55 5.30
N PHE A 41 -10.39 -2.67 6.15
CA PHE A 41 -10.56 -3.23 7.48
C PHE A 41 -10.74 -2.08 8.46
N ASP A 42 -11.91 -2.05 9.09
CA ASP A 42 -12.19 -1.15 10.20
C ASP A 42 -11.86 -1.90 11.51
N PRO A 43 -10.79 -1.52 12.23
CA PRO A 43 -10.35 -2.21 13.44
C PRO A 43 -11.44 -2.35 14.50
N ASP A 44 -12.34 -1.37 14.60
CA ASP A 44 -13.41 -1.36 15.59
C ASP A 44 -14.51 -2.35 15.21
N LEU A 45 -14.88 -2.40 13.92
CA LEU A 45 -15.85 -3.39 13.42
C LEU A 45 -15.31 -4.81 13.54
N LEU A 46 -14.02 -5.05 13.25
CA LEU A 46 -13.41 -6.36 13.43
C LEU A 46 -13.35 -6.74 14.91
N THR A 47 -12.98 -5.80 15.77
CA THR A 47 -12.97 -5.97 17.23
C THR A 47 -14.35 -6.36 17.75
N ALA A 48 -15.39 -5.61 17.35
CA ALA A 48 -16.77 -5.89 17.73
C ALA A 48 -17.22 -7.28 17.25
N ARG A 49 -16.89 -7.64 16.01
CA ARG A 49 -17.22 -8.95 15.43
C ARG A 49 -16.62 -10.09 16.24
N VAL A 50 -15.31 -10.04 16.52
CA VAL A 50 -14.58 -11.06 17.28
C VAL A 50 -15.07 -11.11 18.72
N ARG A 51 -15.19 -9.95 19.39
CA ARG A 51 -15.67 -9.83 20.77
C ARG A 51 -17.07 -10.44 20.94
N SER A 52 -17.96 -10.26 19.96
CA SER A 52 -19.33 -10.79 20.01
C SER A 52 -19.43 -12.33 20.01
N ARG A 53 -18.35 -13.02 19.63
CA ARG A 53 -18.26 -14.48 19.50
C ARG A 53 -17.38 -15.13 20.57
N ALA A 54 -16.69 -14.34 21.40
CA ALA A 54 -15.79 -14.83 22.43
C ALA A 54 -16.41 -14.70 23.84
N LYS A 55 -16.06 -15.61 24.75
CA LYS A 55 -16.38 -15.53 26.19
C LYS A 55 -15.67 -14.36 26.85
N ALA A 56 -14.38 -14.22 26.57
CA ALA A 56 -13.53 -13.16 27.07
C ALA A 56 -12.71 -12.60 25.92
N PHE A 57 -12.46 -11.30 25.95
CA PHE A 57 -11.74 -10.59 24.91
C PHE A 57 -10.85 -9.53 25.54
N ALA A 58 -9.56 -9.58 25.22
CA ALA A 58 -8.58 -8.54 25.53
C ALA A 58 -7.86 -8.14 24.24
N ALA A 59 -7.65 -6.85 24.04
CA ALA A 59 -6.91 -6.36 22.89
C ALA A 59 -6.07 -5.14 23.23
N THR A 60 -4.94 -5.01 22.55
CA THR A 60 -4.07 -3.82 22.61
C THR A 60 -3.35 -3.68 21.28
N ASN A 61 -2.79 -2.50 21.00
CA ASN A 61 -1.90 -2.32 19.85
C ASN A 61 -0.50 -2.86 20.20
N ALA A 62 -0.36 -4.19 20.18
CA ALA A 62 0.85 -4.87 20.59
C ALA A 62 2.02 -4.59 19.63
N GLU A 63 1.74 -4.33 18.36
CA GLU A 63 2.74 -3.96 17.36
C GLU A 63 3.33 -2.57 17.62
N ALA A 64 2.48 -1.56 17.84
CA ALA A 64 2.95 -0.23 18.20
C ALA A 64 3.74 -0.21 19.52
N LEU A 65 3.35 -1.04 20.50
CA LEU A 65 4.13 -1.22 21.73
C LEU A 65 5.49 -1.85 21.47
N ALA A 66 5.55 -2.85 20.58
CA ALA A 66 6.79 -3.52 20.21
C ALA A 66 7.77 -2.54 19.52
N GLU A 67 7.28 -1.80 18.54
CA GLU A 67 8.07 -0.80 17.81
C GLU A 67 8.53 0.33 18.73
N HIS A 68 7.64 0.85 19.59
CA HIS A 68 7.97 1.97 20.47
C HIS A 68 9.02 1.63 21.53
N HIS A 69 8.85 0.48 22.21
CA HIS A 69 9.73 0.12 23.34
C HIS A 69 10.98 -0.66 22.93
N PHE A 70 10.94 -1.37 21.79
CA PHE A 70 12.03 -2.27 21.38
C PHE A 70 12.54 -2.01 19.97
N GLY A 71 11.94 -1.08 19.22
CA GLY A 71 12.37 -0.72 17.86
C GLY A 71 12.08 -1.77 16.79
N ASP A 72 11.30 -2.81 17.10
CA ASP A 72 11.11 -3.96 16.22
C ASP A 72 9.76 -4.65 16.49
N ALA A 73 8.92 -4.76 15.46
CA ALA A 73 7.62 -5.43 15.54
C ALA A 73 7.74 -6.93 15.87
N ILE A 74 8.92 -7.55 15.77
CA ILE A 74 9.13 -8.98 16.11
C ILE A 74 8.74 -9.31 17.56
N TYR A 75 8.82 -8.33 18.46
CA TYR A 75 8.47 -8.51 19.87
C TYR A 75 6.96 -8.56 20.14
N THR A 76 6.12 -8.28 19.14
CA THR A 76 4.65 -8.36 19.22
C THR A 76 4.20 -9.72 19.74
N ASN A 77 4.81 -10.82 19.29
CA ASN A 77 4.46 -12.17 19.72
C ASN A 77 4.71 -12.38 21.22
N MET A 78 5.78 -11.81 21.76
CA MET A 78 6.10 -11.89 23.19
C MET A 78 5.16 -11.06 24.04
N ILE A 79 4.77 -9.86 23.57
CA ILE A 79 3.75 -9.02 24.21
C ILE A 79 2.41 -9.77 24.25
N MET A 80 2.00 -10.33 23.13
CA MET A 80 0.76 -11.13 23.03
C MET A 80 0.77 -12.35 23.95
N LEU A 81 1.91 -13.04 24.07
CA LEU A 81 2.09 -14.15 25.02
C LEU A 81 1.96 -13.67 26.47
N GLY A 82 2.55 -12.53 26.81
CA GLY A 82 2.44 -11.90 28.12
C GLY A 82 1.00 -11.57 28.50
N MET A 83 0.24 -11.00 27.56
CA MET A 83 -1.18 -10.73 27.74
C MET A 83 -1.98 -12.01 27.96
N ALA A 84 -1.75 -13.05 27.15
CA ALA A 84 -2.44 -14.33 27.29
C ALA A 84 -2.14 -15.01 28.63
N TYR A 85 -0.88 -14.95 29.08
CA TYR A 85 -0.48 -15.43 30.40
C TYR A 85 -1.19 -14.68 31.53
N GLN A 86 -1.21 -13.34 31.48
CA GLN A 86 -1.85 -12.52 32.50
C GLN A 86 -3.37 -12.72 32.57
N ASN A 87 -4.00 -13.06 31.45
CA ASN A 87 -5.42 -13.43 31.38
C ASN A 87 -5.70 -14.89 31.78
N GLY A 88 -4.69 -15.63 32.26
CA GLY A 88 -4.85 -17.01 32.73
C GLY A 88 -5.08 -18.05 31.62
N LEU A 89 -4.71 -17.73 30.37
CA LEU A 89 -4.97 -18.59 29.21
C LEU A 89 -3.85 -19.60 28.95
N ILE A 90 -2.72 -19.46 29.64
CA ILE A 90 -1.51 -20.24 29.40
C ILE A 90 -1.22 -21.12 30.63
N PRO A 91 -1.28 -22.46 30.52
CA PRO A 91 -1.15 -23.37 31.66
C PRO A 91 0.31 -23.72 31.98
N VAL A 92 1.22 -22.75 31.92
CA VAL A 92 2.64 -22.92 32.30
C VAL A 92 3.09 -21.74 33.15
N SER A 93 4.10 -21.95 34.00
CA SER A 93 4.59 -20.89 34.89
C SER A 93 5.35 -19.80 34.15
N GLU A 94 5.35 -18.58 34.69
CA GLU A 94 6.20 -17.48 34.22
C GLU A 94 7.68 -17.89 34.14
N VAL A 95 8.16 -18.63 35.15
CA VAL A 95 9.54 -19.12 35.20
C VAL A 95 9.85 -20.01 34.01
N ALA A 96 8.94 -20.92 33.63
CA ALA A 96 9.11 -21.78 32.47
C ALA A 96 9.15 -21.01 31.15
N ILE A 97 8.29 -19.98 30.99
CA ILE A 97 8.28 -19.12 29.80
C ILE A 97 9.60 -18.34 29.69
N LYS A 98 10.07 -17.74 30.79
CA LYS A 98 11.33 -16.98 30.82
C LYS A 98 12.54 -17.90 30.59
N GLU A 99 12.51 -19.13 31.08
CA GLU A 99 13.56 -20.12 30.84
C GLU A 99 13.59 -20.58 29.37
N ALA A 100 12.44 -20.79 28.74
CA ALA A 100 12.37 -21.11 27.30
C ALA A 100 13.01 -20.01 26.44
N ASN A 101 12.78 -18.74 26.78
CA ASN A 101 13.45 -17.61 26.11
C ASN A 101 14.97 -17.64 26.31
N ARG A 102 15.44 -17.99 27.52
CA ARG A 102 16.88 -18.13 27.81
C ARG A 102 17.52 -19.24 26.97
N LEU A 103 16.83 -20.38 26.82
CA LEU A 103 17.29 -21.52 26.01
C LEU A 103 17.38 -21.17 24.51
N ASN A 104 16.49 -20.33 24.00
CA ASN A 104 16.52 -19.84 22.62
C ASN A 104 17.71 -18.90 22.32
N LYS A 105 18.37 -18.34 23.34
CA LYS A 105 19.60 -17.49 23.27
C LYS A 105 19.52 -16.20 22.43
N VAL A 106 18.41 -15.91 21.76
CA VAL A 106 18.23 -14.70 20.94
C VAL A 106 17.54 -13.61 21.77
N LYS A 107 18.17 -12.43 21.89
CA LYS A 107 17.56 -11.21 22.46
C LYS A 107 16.81 -11.48 23.79
N VAL A 108 17.44 -12.25 24.69
CA VAL A 108 16.77 -12.86 25.86
C VAL A 108 16.15 -11.81 26.78
N LYS A 109 16.88 -10.71 27.04
CA LYS A 109 16.42 -9.63 27.92
C LYS A 109 15.24 -8.89 27.32
N GLU A 110 15.30 -8.60 26.02
CA GLU A 110 14.27 -7.88 25.29
C GLU A 110 13.00 -8.74 25.16
N ASN A 111 13.12 -10.04 24.89
CA ASN A 111 12.00 -10.96 24.86
C ASN A 111 11.32 -11.11 26.24
N ALA A 112 12.10 -11.12 27.33
CA ALA A 112 11.56 -11.12 28.68
C ALA A 112 10.84 -9.80 29.02
N ALA A 113 11.43 -8.65 28.65
CA ALA A 113 10.81 -7.34 28.84
C ALA A 113 9.53 -7.19 28.01
N ALA A 114 9.51 -7.68 26.78
CA ALA A 114 8.32 -7.70 25.92
C ALA A 114 7.19 -8.56 26.53
N PHE A 115 7.53 -9.72 27.09
CA PHE A 115 6.57 -10.54 27.84
C PHE A 115 5.99 -9.80 29.06
N ASP A 116 6.85 -9.15 29.86
CA ASP A 116 6.40 -8.39 31.02
C ASP A 116 5.56 -7.17 30.63
N LEU A 117 5.89 -6.48 29.53
CA LEU A 117 5.06 -5.41 28.96
C LEU A 117 3.67 -5.92 28.57
N GLY A 118 3.59 -7.10 27.95
CA GLY A 118 2.32 -7.75 27.64
C GLY A 118 1.45 -8.02 28.88
N ARG A 119 2.08 -8.45 29.98
CA ARG A 119 1.37 -8.64 31.24
C ARG A 119 0.84 -7.32 31.80
N ILE A 120 1.65 -6.27 31.76
CA ILE A 120 1.24 -4.92 32.19
C ILE A 120 0.06 -4.45 31.33
N ALA A 121 0.10 -4.65 30.01
CA ALA A 121 -0.99 -4.28 29.10
C ALA A 121 -2.31 -5.00 29.39
N ALA A 122 -2.25 -6.26 29.82
CA ALA A 122 -3.44 -6.99 30.23
C ALA A 122 -3.94 -6.58 31.63
N ALA A 123 -3.05 -6.24 32.56
CA ALA A 123 -3.41 -5.88 33.93
C ALA A 123 -3.86 -4.41 34.07
N ASN A 124 -3.31 -3.51 33.27
CA ASN A 124 -3.59 -2.08 33.29
C ASN A 124 -3.71 -1.52 31.85
N PRO A 125 -4.81 -1.82 31.14
CA PRO A 125 -5.00 -1.41 29.76
C PRO A 125 -5.05 0.12 29.60
N ASP A 126 -5.64 0.84 30.55
CA ASP A 126 -5.78 2.30 30.49
C ASP A 126 -4.42 3.01 30.53
N ALA A 127 -3.51 2.56 31.40
CA ALA A 127 -2.17 3.13 31.49
C ALA A 127 -1.35 2.88 30.21
N ILE A 128 -1.50 1.70 29.61
CA ILE A 128 -0.83 1.38 28.35
C ILE A 128 -1.45 2.17 27.19
N GLN A 129 -2.77 2.35 27.16
CA GLN A 129 -3.41 3.15 26.12
C GLN A 129 -3.03 4.63 26.21
N ALA A 130 -2.88 5.17 27.42
CA ALA A 130 -2.40 6.54 27.63
C ALA A 130 -0.92 6.72 27.21
N ALA A 131 -0.09 5.69 27.38
CA ALA A 131 1.32 5.69 27.02
C ALA A 131 1.60 5.26 25.57
N ALA A 132 0.63 4.64 24.88
CA ALA A 132 0.80 4.14 23.52
C ALA A 132 1.05 5.30 22.55
N PRO A 133 2.00 5.17 21.61
CA PRO A 133 2.20 6.19 20.60
C PRO A 133 0.94 6.32 19.75
N LYS A 134 0.35 7.53 19.72
CA LYS A 134 -0.71 7.84 18.77
C LYS A 134 -0.12 7.79 17.37
N ARG A 135 -0.65 6.93 16.51
CA ARG A 135 -0.29 6.93 15.10
C ARG A 135 -0.63 8.33 14.55
N PRO A 136 0.30 9.04 13.90
CA PRO A 136 -0.02 10.33 13.31
C PRO A 136 -1.16 10.12 12.32
N GLU A 137 -2.26 10.83 12.52
CA GLU A 137 -3.37 10.86 11.59
C GLU A 137 -2.86 11.56 10.33
N ILE A 138 -2.72 10.80 9.23
CA ILE A 138 -2.25 11.37 7.97
C ILE A 138 -3.45 12.07 7.36
N GLU A 139 -3.56 13.37 7.60
CA GLU A 139 -4.55 14.19 6.92
C GLU A 139 -4.34 14.09 5.39
N PRO A 140 -5.42 13.96 4.60
CA PRO A 140 -5.31 14.04 3.15
C PRO A 140 -4.69 15.37 2.75
N LEU A 141 -3.67 15.33 1.90
CA LEU A 141 -3.07 16.54 1.36
C LEU A 141 -4.13 17.38 0.65
N LYS A 142 -4.05 18.70 0.83
CA LYS A 142 -4.80 19.65 0.01
C LYS A 142 -4.38 19.50 -1.46
N LEU A 143 -5.24 19.89 -2.39
CA LEU A 143 -4.98 19.70 -3.83
C LEU A 143 -3.64 20.31 -4.27
N ASP A 144 -3.33 21.54 -3.84
CA ASP A 144 -2.07 22.21 -4.20
C ASP A 144 -0.84 21.47 -3.66
N GLU A 145 -0.91 20.99 -2.42
CA GLU A 145 0.16 20.20 -1.81
C GLU A 145 0.32 18.84 -2.49
N LEU A 146 -0.79 18.22 -2.89
CA LEU A 146 -0.78 16.99 -3.67
C LEU A 146 -0.07 17.20 -5.00
N ILE A 147 -0.45 18.23 -5.76
CA ILE A 147 0.16 18.55 -7.07
C ILE A 147 1.65 18.81 -6.91
N ALA A 148 2.04 19.68 -5.98
CA ALA A 148 3.45 20.02 -5.74
C ALA A 148 4.27 18.78 -5.38
N ARG A 149 3.76 17.92 -4.48
CA ARG A 149 4.45 16.68 -4.09
C ARG A 149 4.58 15.70 -5.27
N ARG A 150 3.59 15.64 -6.15
CA ARG A 150 3.66 14.79 -7.36
C ARG A 150 4.62 15.36 -8.40
N ALA A 151 4.67 16.68 -8.58
CA ALA A 151 5.61 17.34 -9.47
C ALA A 151 7.07 17.11 -9.01
N GLU A 152 7.36 17.26 -7.71
CA GLU A 152 8.67 16.95 -7.13
C GLU A 152 9.04 15.48 -7.37
N MET A 153 8.10 14.56 -7.10
CA MET A 153 8.29 13.13 -7.34
C MET A 153 8.60 12.84 -8.81
N LEU A 154 7.89 13.46 -9.76
CA LEU A 154 8.08 13.28 -11.20
C LEU A 154 9.38 13.90 -11.72
N THR A 155 9.79 15.02 -11.13
CA THR A 155 11.11 15.64 -11.37
C THR A 155 12.23 14.69 -10.97
N ALA A 156 12.13 14.11 -9.77
CA ALA A 156 13.09 13.14 -9.28
C ALA A 156 13.07 11.85 -10.12
N TYR A 157 11.88 11.39 -10.51
CA TYR A 157 11.64 10.22 -11.35
C TYR A 157 12.32 10.38 -12.71
N GLN A 158 12.02 11.44 -13.46
CA GLN A 158 12.54 11.70 -14.80
C GLN A 158 13.31 13.01 -14.84
N ASN A 159 12.63 14.16 -14.96
CA ASN A 159 13.20 15.51 -15.03
C ASN A 159 12.09 16.58 -14.90
N ALA A 160 12.47 17.86 -14.87
CA ALA A 160 11.54 18.99 -14.75
C ALA A 160 10.49 19.01 -15.87
N ALA A 161 10.89 18.84 -17.14
CA ALA A 161 9.96 18.83 -18.27
C ALA A 161 8.86 17.74 -18.15
N TYR A 162 9.18 16.61 -17.50
CA TYR A 162 8.20 15.55 -17.23
C TYR A 162 7.22 15.92 -16.11
N ALA A 163 7.66 16.71 -15.13
CA ALA A 163 6.78 17.30 -14.12
C ALA A 163 5.91 18.41 -14.72
N ASP A 164 6.47 19.26 -15.60
CA ASP A 164 5.72 20.33 -16.28
C ASP A 164 4.57 19.75 -17.12
N LEU A 165 4.80 18.62 -17.79
CA LEU A 165 3.74 17.89 -18.50
C LEU A 165 2.60 17.47 -17.56
N TYR A 166 2.94 17.00 -16.36
CA TYR A 166 1.95 16.63 -15.35
C TYR A 166 1.16 17.85 -14.86
N GLU A 167 1.87 18.91 -14.46
CA GLU A 167 1.24 20.12 -13.93
C GLU A 167 0.33 20.78 -14.97
N ALA A 168 0.78 20.88 -16.22
CA ALA A 168 -0.01 21.45 -17.31
C ALA A 168 -1.33 20.68 -17.54
N ARG A 169 -1.31 19.36 -17.39
CA ARG A 169 -2.49 18.51 -17.59
C ARG A 169 -3.47 18.61 -16.44
N VAL A 170 -2.97 18.62 -15.21
CA VAL A 170 -3.81 18.82 -14.02
C VAL A 170 -4.41 20.23 -14.03
N ALA A 171 -3.64 21.25 -14.43
CA ALA A 171 -4.13 22.63 -14.52
C ALA A 171 -5.30 22.77 -15.51
N ARG A 172 -5.27 22.08 -16.66
CA ARG A 172 -6.38 22.06 -17.62
C ARG A 172 -7.66 21.48 -17.01
N ILE A 173 -7.55 20.35 -16.31
CA ILE A 173 -8.69 19.74 -15.61
C ILE A 173 -9.22 20.68 -14.53
N ARG A 174 -8.34 21.27 -13.73
CA ARG A 174 -8.71 22.21 -12.66
C ARG A 174 -9.43 23.42 -13.21
N ALA A 175 -8.97 23.99 -14.33
CA ALA A 175 -9.63 25.09 -14.99
C ALA A 175 -11.04 24.70 -15.47
N ALA A 176 -11.19 23.55 -16.12
CA ALA A 176 -12.49 23.06 -16.58
C ALA A 176 -13.48 22.84 -15.41
N GLU A 177 -13.01 22.23 -14.31
CA GLU A 177 -13.81 21.98 -13.11
C GLU A 177 -14.19 23.27 -12.37
N SER A 178 -13.23 24.21 -12.23
CA SER A 178 -13.42 25.48 -11.54
C SER A 178 -14.35 26.42 -12.29
N ASN A 179 -14.28 26.45 -13.63
CA ASN A 179 -15.17 27.27 -14.47
C ASN A 179 -16.64 26.91 -14.29
N LEU A 180 -16.94 25.69 -13.84
CA LEU A 180 -18.29 25.20 -13.56
C LEU A 180 -18.66 25.24 -12.06
N GLY A 181 -17.72 25.63 -11.18
CA GLY A 181 -17.95 25.69 -9.74
C GLY A 181 -18.17 24.33 -9.06
N LEU A 182 -17.57 23.25 -9.58
CA LEU A 182 -17.88 21.86 -9.19
C LEU A 182 -16.98 21.28 -8.09
N GLY A 183 -16.15 22.11 -7.44
CA GLY A 183 -15.19 21.69 -6.43
C GLY A 183 -13.88 21.15 -7.03
N GLU A 184 -13.25 20.17 -6.37
CA GLU A 184 -11.90 19.69 -6.68
C GLU A 184 -11.78 18.17 -6.85
N GLN A 185 -12.90 17.45 -6.95
CA GLN A 185 -12.90 15.98 -6.96
C GLN A 185 -12.24 15.43 -8.23
N LEU A 186 -12.55 15.99 -9.40
CA LEU A 186 -11.96 15.58 -10.67
C LEU A 186 -10.48 15.96 -10.73
N SER A 187 -10.14 17.16 -10.27
CA SER A 187 -8.76 17.64 -10.17
C SER A 187 -7.92 16.75 -9.25
N THR A 188 -8.46 16.35 -8.09
CA THR A 188 -7.79 15.45 -7.15
C THR A 188 -7.58 14.05 -7.74
N ALA A 189 -8.58 13.51 -8.44
CA ALA A 189 -8.47 12.24 -9.14
C ALA A 189 -7.39 12.31 -10.25
N ALA A 190 -7.45 13.33 -11.11
CA ALA A 190 -6.47 13.54 -12.18
C ALA A 190 -5.05 13.70 -11.61
N ALA A 191 -4.86 14.53 -10.58
CA ALA A 191 -3.58 14.74 -9.90
C ALA A 191 -3.01 13.44 -9.32
N THR A 192 -3.87 12.61 -8.72
CA THR A 192 -3.46 11.35 -8.10
C THR A 192 -3.07 10.30 -9.14
N TYR A 193 -3.96 10.06 -10.11
CA TYR A 193 -3.83 8.91 -11.00
C TYR A 193 -2.97 9.19 -12.23
N LEU A 194 -2.86 10.44 -12.67
CA LEU A 194 -1.87 10.80 -13.69
C LEU A 194 -0.45 10.56 -13.17
N ALA A 195 -0.15 11.03 -11.95
CA ALA A 195 1.16 10.80 -11.34
C ALA A 195 1.44 9.30 -11.14
N LYS A 196 0.43 8.50 -10.77
CA LYS A 196 0.53 7.04 -10.65
C LYS A 196 0.94 6.38 -11.97
N LEU A 197 0.33 6.79 -13.08
CA LEU A 197 0.62 6.22 -14.41
C LEU A 197 1.92 6.76 -15.01
N MET A 198 2.28 8.01 -14.70
CA MET A 198 3.54 8.61 -15.17
C MET A 198 4.77 8.08 -14.44
N ALA A 199 4.64 7.66 -13.18
CA ALA A 199 5.73 7.16 -12.35
C ALA A 199 5.61 5.64 -12.07
N TYR A 200 5.53 4.85 -13.14
CA TYR A 200 5.56 3.39 -13.00
C TYR A 200 6.93 2.91 -12.48
N LYS A 201 6.92 1.85 -11.64
CA LYS A 201 8.12 1.31 -11.01
C LYS A 201 8.95 0.50 -12.01
N ASP A 202 9.81 1.19 -12.73
CA ASP A 202 10.79 0.59 -13.60
C ASP A 202 12.15 0.36 -12.96
N GLU A 203 13.03 -0.27 -13.71
CA GLU A 203 14.36 -0.67 -13.26
C GLU A 203 15.17 0.56 -12.80
N TYR A 204 15.04 1.69 -13.51
CA TYR A 204 15.68 2.95 -13.14
C TYR A 204 15.11 3.54 -11.85
N GLU A 205 13.78 3.51 -11.67
CA GLU A 205 13.14 4.01 -10.45
C GLU A 205 13.44 3.12 -9.25
N VAL A 206 13.41 1.79 -9.41
CA VAL A 206 13.81 0.84 -8.37
C VAL A 206 15.25 1.10 -7.94
N ALA A 207 16.16 1.27 -8.91
CA ALA A 207 17.55 1.62 -8.64
C ALA A 207 17.68 2.96 -7.89
N ARG A 208 16.88 3.97 -8.27
CA ARG A 208 16.83 5.27 -7.59
C ARG A 208 16.39 5.14 -6.14
N LEU A 209 15.37 4.34 -5.86
CA LEU A 209 14.83 4.10 -4.52
C LEU A 209 15.82 3.34 -3.63
N TYR A 210 16.48 2.30 -4.14
CA TYR A 210 17.48 1.56 -3.37
C TYR A 210 18.73 2.37 -3.04
N THR A 211 19.08 3.35 -3.88
CA THR A 211 20.29 4.16 -3.71
C THR A 211 20.06 5.45 -2.93
N ARG A 212 18.88 5.61 -2.33
CA ARG A 212 18.54 6.72 -1.44
C ARG A 212 19.31 6.63 -0.12
N PRO A 213 19.85 7.75 0.40
CA PRO A 213 20.46 7.77 1.73
C PRO A 213 19.50 7.29 2.82
N GLU A 214 18.21 7.64 2.70
CA GLU A 214 17.19 7.29 3.69
C GLU A 214 16.98 5.76 3.75
N TYR A 215 17.04 5.07 2.60
CA TYR A 215 16.94 3.62 2.56
C TYR A 215 18.15 2.96 3.24
N LYS A 216 19.35 3.45 2.95
CA LYS A 216 20.57 2.94 3.60
C LYS A 216 20.51 3.14 5.11
N GLN A 217 20.11 4.32 5.56
CA GLN A 217 19.97 4.64 6.98
C GLN A 217 18.96 3.71 7.65
N ALA A 218 17.78 3.54 7.07
CA ALA A 218 16.75 2.63 7.60
C ALA A 218 17.24 1.18 7.73
N VAL A 219 18.02 0.68 6.76
CA VAL A 219 18.63 -0.65 6.84
C VAL A 219 19.68 -0.74 7.96
N GLU A 220 20.53 0.29 8.10
CA GLU A 220 21.56 0.31 9.14
C GLU A 220 20.96 0.48 10.55
N ASP A 221 19.88 1.24 10.69
CA ASP A 221 19.15 1.41 11.95
C ASP A 221 18.49 0.10 12.39
N GLN A 222 17.90 -0.65 11.45
CA GLN A 222 17.19 -1.89 11.76
C GLN A 222 18.12 -3.11 11.94
N PHE A 223 19.14 -3.25 11.10
CA PHE A 223 19.97 -4.46 11.03
C PHE A 223 21.41 -4.25 11.52
N GLY A 224 21.78 -3.01 11.85
CA GLY A 224 23.11 -2.63 12.29
C GLY A 224 23.99 -2.10 11.16
N LYS A 225 24.99 -1.30 11.54
CA LYS A 225 25.96 -0.68 10.62
C LYS A 225 26.72 -1.76 9.84
N GLY A 226 26.89 -1.55 8.54
CA GLY A 226 27.64 -2.46 7.67
C GLY A 226 26.86 -3.70 7.20
N THR A 227 25.54 -3.71 7.39
CA THR A 227 24.66 -4.77 6.89
C THR A 227 24.85 -5.00 5.38
N LYS A 228 25.00 -6.27 4.99
CA LYS A 228 25.16 -6.69 3.59
C LYS A 228 23.81 -7.09 2.99
N LEU A 229 23.41 -6.42 1.92
CA LEU A 229 22.18 -6.73 1.20
C LEU A 229 22.42 -7.79 0.12
N THR A 230 21.49 -8.75 0.06
CA THR A 230 21.40 -9.74 -1.02
C THR A 230 20.04 -9.62 -1.69
N PHE A 231 20.02 -9.49 -3.01
CA PHE A 231 18.82 -9.28 -3.81
C PHE A 231 18.43 -10.56 -4.53
N LEU A 232 17.20 -11.03 -4.30
CA LEU A 232 16.62 -12.14 -5.06
C LEU A 232 15.81 -11.57 -6.22
N MET A 233 16.38 -11.63 -7.42
CA MET A 233 15.78 -11.03 -8.61
C MET A 233 15.67 -12.04 -9.74
N ALA A 234 14.72 -11.80 -10.64
CA ALA A 234 14.59 -12.60 -11.84
C ALA A 234 14.60 -11.69 -13.09
N PRO A 235 15.75 -11.11 -13.47
CA PRO A 235 15.79 -10.15 -14.56
C PRO A 235 15.43 -10.84 -15.89
N PRO A 236 14.39 -10.39 -16.62
CA PRO A 236 13.82 -11.13 -17.75
C PRO A 236 14.81 -11.51 -18.85
N MET A 237 15.85 -10.70 -19.05
CA MET A 237 16.87 -10.88 -20.10
C MET A 237 17.85 -12.02 -19.81
N ILE A 238 18.08 -12.37 -18.53
CA ILE A 238 19.12 -13.33 -18.11
C ILE A 238 18.57 -14.47 -17.26
N SER A 239 17.35 -14.36 -16.75
CA SER A 239 16.74 -15.38 -15.90
C SER A 239 16.32 -16.62 -16.69
N LYS A 240 16.71 -17.78 -16.17
CA LYS A 240 16.19 -19.07 -16.62
C LYS A 240 14.69 -19.18 -16.33
N LYS A 241 13.98 -19.96 -17.14
CA LYS A 241 12.58 -20.33 -16.89
C LYS A 241 12.50 -21.74 -16.30
N ASN A 242 11.54 -21.98 -15.41
CA ASN A 242 11.22 -23.32 -14.92
C ASN A 242 10.36 -24.09 -15.95
N HIS A 243 10.00 -25.34 -15.65
CA HIS A 243 9.16 -26.19 -16.49
C HIS A 243 7.75 -25.62 -16.76
N LYS A 244 7.29 -24.65 -15.97
CA LYS A 244 6.00 -23.94 -16.15
C LYS A 244 6.15 -22.62 -16.94
N GLY A 245 7.36 -22.30 -17.41
CA GLY A 245 7.66 -21.07 -18.13
C GLY A 245 7.89 -19.83 -17.25
N GLU A 246 7.94 -20.00 -15.92
CA GLU A 246 8.09 -18.90 -14.96
C GLU A 246 9.57 -18.60 -14.71
N LEU A 247 9.91 -17.31 -14.52
CA LEU A 247 11.30 -16.89 -14.29
C LEU A 247 11.81 -17.35 -12.91
N ILE A 248 13.01 -17.93 -12.89
CA ILE A 248 13.69 -18.39 -11.68
C ILE A 248 14.46 -17.22 -11.06
N LYS A 249 14.23 -16.98 -9.76
CA LYS A 249 14.96 -15.98 -8.99
C LYS A 249 16.41 -16.43 -8.79
N SER A 250 17.32 -15.51 -9.04
CA SER A 250 18.75 -15.65 -8.78
C SER A 250 19.19 -14.69 -7.68
N SER A 251 20.23 -15.08 -6.95
CA SER A 251 20.80 -14.29 -5.86
C SER A 251 21.87 -13.35 -6.40
N PHE A 252 21.74 -12.06 -6.08
CA PHE A 252 22.70 -11.01 -6.40
C PHE A 252 23.22 -10.41 -5.11
N GLY A 253 24.52 -10.53 -4.86
CA GLY A 253 25.15 -10.03 -3.63
C GLY A 253 25.24 -8.51 -3.55
N PRO A 254 25.96 -7.98 -2.53
CA PRO A 254 26.04 -6.54 -2.25
C PRO A 254 26.54 -5.67 -3.41
N TRP A 255 27.28 -6.25 -4.36
CA TRP A 255 27.75 -5.55 -5.57
C TRP A 255 26.61 -4.95 -6.40
N MET A 256 25.40 -5.51 -6.29
CA MET A 256 24.21 -5.01 -6.99
C MET A 256 23.88 -3.56 -6.61
N MET A 257 24.23 -3.12 -5.40
CA MET A 257 24.08 -1.71 -5.01
C MET A 257 24.90 -0.77 -5.90
N THR A 258 26.08 -1.19 -6.33
CA THR A 258 26.88 -0.45 -7.31
C THR A 258 26.19 -0.42 -8.67
N GLY A 259 25.60 -1.54 -9.09
CA GLY A 259 24.77 -1.63 -10.28
C GLY A 259 23.60 -0.64 -10.25
N PHE A 260 22.86 -0.57 -9.15
CA PHE A 260 21.78 0.39 -8.97
C PHE A 260 22.26 1.85 -9.00
N LYS A 261 23.45 2.17 -8.47
CA LYS A 261 24.02 3.53 -8.57
C LYS A 261 24.25 3.95 -10.01
N ILE A 262 24.79 3.04 -10.83
CA ILE A 262 24.98 3.29 -12.27
C ILE A 262 23.61 3.41 -12.95
N LEU A 263 22.71 2.46 -12.71
CA LEU A 263 21.42 2.40 -13.37
C LEU A 263 20.54 3.62 -13.07
N LYS A 264 20.54 4.13 -11.83
CA LYS A 264 19.84 5.39 -11.47
C LYS A 264 20.25 6.55 -12.37
N SER A 265 21.54 6.69 -12.69
CA SER A 265 22.05 7.79 -13.53
C SER A 265 21.65 7.65 -15.00
N LEU A 266 21.26 6.45 -15.42
CA LEU A 266 20.81 6.15 -16.79
C LEU A 266 19.31 6.38 -17.01
N LYS A 267 18.60 7.00 -16.05
CA LYS A 267 17.15 7.30 -16.19
C LYS A 267 16.79 8.10 -17.44
N GLY A 268 17.73 8.86 -18.02
CA GLY A 268 17.53 9.58 -19.28
C GLY A 268 17.31 8.66 -20.49
N LEU A 269 17.70 7.38 -20.41
CA LEU A 269 17.44 6.39 -21.44
C LEU A 269 15.97 5.94 -21.47
N ARG A 270 15.23 6.12 -20.37
CA ARG A 270 13.84 5.66 -20.22
C ARG A 270 12.96 6.09 -21.40
N GLY A 271 12.30 5.12 -22.03
CA GLY A 271 11.42 5.34 -23.18
C GLY A 271 12.14 5.70 -24.49
N GLY A 272 13.47 5.83 -24.49
CA GLY A 272 14.29 6.07 -25.66
C GLY A 272 14.71 4.79 -26.41
N THR A 273 15.44 4.96 -27.51
CA THR A 273 15.91 3.85 -28.37
C THR A 273 16.87 2.88 -27.65
N PHE A 274 17.66 3.42 -26.72
CA PHE A 274 18.61 2.69 -25.89
C PHE A 274 17.99 2.15 -24.59
N ASP A 275 16.67 2.27 -24.42
CA ASP A 275 15.97 1.64 -23.29
C ASP A 275 15.78 0.15 -23.54
N PHE A 276 16.75 -0.67 -23.16
CA PHE A 276 16.63 -2.12 -23.33
C PHE A 276 15.53 -2.71 -22.43
N PHE A 277 15.34 -2.18 -21.22
CA PHE A 277 14.28 -2.60 -20.32
C PHE A 277 12.90 -2.16 -20.84
N GLY A 278 12.82 -0.99 -21.44
CA GLY A 278 11.61 -0.42 -22.01
C GLY A 278 10.98 -1.21 -23.17
N LYS A 279 11.69 -2.19 -23.76
CA LYS A 279 11.21 -2.98 -24.89
C LYS A 279 10.31 -4.15 -24.51
N THR A 280 10.17 -4.47 -23.22
CA THR A 280 9.24 -5.52 -22.76
C THR A 280 7.79 -5.10 -23.00
N GLU A 281 6.90 -6.10 -23.15
CA GLU A 281 5.46 -5.85 -23.33
C GLU A 281 4.85 -5.12 -22.13
N GLU A 282 5.29 -5.42 -20.91
CA GLU A 282 4.87 -4.72 -19.70
C GLU A 282 5.22 -3.22 -19.76
N ARG A 283 6.43 -2.86 -20.17
CA ARG A 283 6.84 -1.44 -20.25
C ARG A 283 6.15 -0.71 -21.40
N LYS A 284 5.90 -1.38 -22.53
CA LYS A 284 5.09 -0.81 -23.62
C LYS A 284 3.66 -0.53 -23.16
N MET A 285 3.05 -1.48 -22.45
CA MET A 285 1.72 -1.31 -21.86
C MET A 285 1.68 -0.15 -20.87
N GLU A 286 2.67 0.00 -19.98
CA GLU A 286 2.72 1.12 -19.03
C GLU A 286 2.79 2.49 -19.72
N ARG A 287 3.61 2.63 -20.77
CA ARG A 287 3.65 3.87 -21.56
C ARG A 287 2.35 4.12 -22.31
N ARG A 288 1.76 3.08 -22.91
CA ARG A 288 0.45 3.18 -23.57
C ARG A 288 -0.61 3.69 -22.59
N LEU A 289 -0.72 3.10 -21.40
CA LEU A 289 -1.69 3.50 -20.37
C LEU A 289 -1.49 4.97 -19.95
N ARG A 290 -0.25 5.42 -19.82
CA ARG A 290 0.07 6.83 -19.54
C ARG A 290 -0.43 7.75 -20.66
N ASP A 291 -0.06 7.44 -21.90
CA ASP A 291 -0.34 8.30 -23.06
C ASP A 291 -1.85 8.36 -23.37
N GLU A 292 -2.54 7.22 -23.28
CA GLU A 292 -4.00 7.14 -23.40
C GLU A 292 -4.72 7.89 -22.28
N TYR A 293 -4.20 7.84 -21.04
CA TYR A 293 -4.79 8.57 -19.93
C TYR A 293 -4.58 10.08 -20.05
N LEU A 294 -3.42 10.53 -20.51
CA LEU A 294 -3.16 11.94 -20.84
C LEU A 294 -4.16 12.46 -21.88
N ALA A 295 -4.35 11.73 -22.98
CA ALA A 295 -5.33 12.08 -24.01
C ALA A 295 -6.76 12.08 -23.45
N ARG A 296 -7.08 11.13 -22.57
CA ARG A 296 -8.39 11.06 -21.93
C ARG A 296 -8.67 12.24 -21.02
N LEU A 297 -7.69 12.70 -20.23
CA LEU A 297 -7.86 13.90 -19.42
C LEU A 297 -8.14 15.13 -20.29
N ASP A 298 -7.49 15.27 -21.45
CA ASP A 298 -7.81 16.36 -22.40
C ASP A 298 -9.26 16.24 -22.92
N MET A 299 -9.72 15.03 -23.24
CA MET A 299 -11.12 14.79 -23.66
C MET A 299 -12.12 15.11 -22.54
N LEU A 300 -11.82 14.71 -21.30
CA LEU A 300 -12.68 15.00 -20.15
C LEU A 300 -12.75 16.50 -19.90
N ALA A 301 -11.63 17.22 -19.94
CA ALA A 301 -11.59 18.67 -19.77
C ALA A 301 -12.42 19.40 -20.85
N ALA A 302 -12.34 18.96 -22.11
CA ALA A 302 -13.06 19.58 -23.22
C ALA A 302 -14.58 19.30 -23.20
N GLY A 303 -14.99 18.14 -22.70
CA GLY A 303 -16.41 17.71 -22.68
C GLY A 303 -17.09 17.83 -21.32
N LEU A 304 -16.46 18.46 -20.33
CA LEU A 304 -16.97 18.55 -18.96
C LEU A 304 -18.22 19.44 -18.90
N THR A 305 -19.26 18.91 -18.27
CA THR A 305 -20.46 19.67 -17.86
C THR A 305 -20.80 19.29 -16.42
N ALA A 306 -21.69 20.04 -15.78
CA ALA A 306 -22.13 19.76 -14.41
C ALA A 306 -22.73 18.34 -14.28
N GLU A 307 -23.51 17.90 -15.28
CA GLU A 307 -24.15 16.58 -15.30
C GLU A 307 -23.16 15.43 -15.52
N LYS A 308 -22.05 15.72 -16.23
CA LYS A 308 -21.02 14.73 -16.55
C LYS A 308 -19.91 14.66 -15.50
N HIS A 309 -19.93 15.53 -14.48
CA HIS A 309 -18.86 15.65 -13.49
C HIS A 309 -18.57 14.34 -12.74
N SER A 310 -19.61 13.71 -12.17
CA SER A 310 -19.46 12.44 -11.45
C SER A 310 -18.90 11.32 -12.32
N LEU A 311 -19.33 11.26 -13.59
CA LEU A 311 -18.80 10.31 -14.57
C LEU A 311 -17.34 10.62 -14.93
N ALA A 312 -16.97 11.89 -15.06
CA ALA A 312 -15.57 12.28 -15.27
C ALA A 312 -14.68 11.83 -14.10
N VAL A 313 -15.14 12.01 -12.86
CA VAL A 313 -14.42 11.57 -11.65
C VAL A 313 -14.25 10.05 -11.66
N GLU A 314 -15.29 9.29 -12.00
CA GLU A 314 -15.22 7.83 -12.10
C GLU A 314 -14.21 7.38 -13.17
N ILE A 315 -14.26 7.99 -14.37
CA ILE A 315 -13.32 7.70 -15.47
C ILE A 315 -11.88 8.03 -15.07
N ALA A 316 -11.67 9.19 -14.44
CA ALA A 316 -10.36 9.64 -13.98
C ALA A 316 -9.81 8.75 -12.84
N SER A 317 -10.69 8.14 -12.04
CA SER A 317 -10.31 7.29 -10.90
C SER A 317 -10.01 5.84 -11.27
N LEU A 318 -10.37 5.42 -12.48
CA LEU A 318 -10.20 4.04 -12.94
C LEU A 318 -8.77 3.46 -12.82
N PRO A 319 -7.67 4.23 -13.02
CA PRO A 319 -6.33 3.70 -12.81
C PRO A 319 -6.08 3.16 -11.40
N ASP A 320 -6.92 3.49 -10.42
CA ASP A 320 -6.84 2.89 -9.10
C ASP A 320 -6.98 1.37 -9.11
N GLU A 321 -7.83 0.84 -9.99
CA GLU A 321 -8.12 -0.59 -10.13
C GLU A 321 -6.93 -1.37 -10.72
N ILE A 322 -6.05 -0.67 -11.44
CA ILE A 322 -4.81 -1.23 -11.98
C ILE A 322 -3.77 -1.28 -10.86
N ARG A 323 -3.65 -2.46 -10.23
CA ARG A 323 -2.70 -2.75 -9.14
C ARG A 323 -1.93 -4.04 -9.39
N GLY A 324 -0.85 -4.26 -8.64
CA GLY A 324 0.00 -5.45 -8.73
C GLY A 324 1.09 -5.37 -9.80
N TYR A 325 1.71 -6.51 -10.09
CA TYR A 325 2.88 -6.65 -10.95
C TYR A 325 2.73 -7.83 -11.93
N GLY A 326 3.37 -7.75 -13.10
CA GLY A 326 3.38 -8.83 -14.11
C GLY A 326 1.97 -9.27 -14.51
N HIS A 327 1.75 -10.59 -14.60
CA HIS A 327 0.46 -11.18 -15.02
C HIS A 327 -0.75 -10.71 -14.20
N VAL A 328 -0.57 -10.34 -12.93
CA VAL A 328 -1.69 -9.84 -12.12
C VAL A 328 -2.08 -8.42 -12.53
N LYS A 329 -1.10 -7.61 -12.95
CA LYS A 329 -1.34 -6.27 -13.50
C LYS A 329 -1.99 -6.37 -14.88
N GLU A 330 -1.50 -7.25 -15.75
CA GLU A 330 -2.06 -7.47 -17.09
C GLU A 330 -3.56 -7.83 -17.04
N LYS A 331 -3.95 -8.75 -16.15
CA LYS A 331 -5.36 -9.08 -15.92
C LYS A 331 -6.16 -7.87 -15.43
N ALA A 332 -5.61 -7.11 -14.47
CA ALA A 332 -6.27 -5.91 -13.95
C ALA A 332 -6.44 -4.83 -15.02
N VAL A 333 -5.48 -4.67 -15.93
CA VAL A 333 -5.57 -3.77 -17.08
C VAL A 333 -6.72 -4.18 -17.99
N GLY A 334 -6.86 -5.46 -18.35
CA GLY A 334 -7.96 -5.93 -19.19
C GLY A 334 -9.35 -5.66 -18.57
N VAL A 335 -9.50 -5.86 -17.25
CA VAL A 335 -10.74 -5.54 -16.54
C VAL A 335 -11.01 -4.03 -16.54
N ALA A 336 -9.99 -3.22 -16.27
CA ALA A 336 -10.11 -1.77 -16.28
C ALA A 336 -10.45 -1.24 -17.68
N GLU A 337 -9.86 -1.78 -18.74
CA GLU A 337 -10.15 -1.40 -20.14
C GLU A 337 -11.60 -1.72 -20.53
N ALA A 338 -12.14 -2.87 -20.10
CA ALA A 338 -13.55 -3.20 -20.33
C ALA A 338 -14.51 -2.25 -19.60
N LYS A 339 -14.20 -1.92 -18.34
CA LYS A 339 -14.97 -0.94 -17.56
C LYS A 339 -14.88 0.45 -18.18
N LEU A 340 -13.68 0.86 -18.61
CA LEU A 340 -13.46 2.11 -19.30
C LEU A 340 -14.32 2.22 -20.56
N ALA A 341 -14.34 1.20 -21.41
CA ALA A 341 -15.12 1.22 -22.64
C ALA A 341 -16.59 1.49 -22.34
N THR A 342 -17.12 0.90 -21.28
CA THR A 342 -18.49 1.13 -20.79
C THR A 342 -18.68 2.58 -20.32
N LEU A 343 -17.75 3.14 -19.55
CA LEU A 343 -17.84 4.52 -19.06
C LEU A 343 -17.69 5.54 -20.20
N MET A 344 -16.81 5.30 -21.16
CA MET A 344 -16.62 6.16 -22.33
C MET A 344 -17.82 6.11 -23.26
N ALA A 345 -18.50 4.97 -23.40
CA ALA A 345 -19.76 4.89 -24.13
C ALA A 345 -20.83 5.80 -23.48
N LYS A 346 -20.93 5.81 -22.15
CA LYS A 346 -21.81 6.75 -21.42
C LYS A 346 -21.37 8.20 -21.61
N TRP A 347 -20.07 8.47 -21.60
CA TRP A 347 -19.53 9.83 -21.78
C TRP A 347 -19.88 10.42 -23.15
N ASN A 348 -19.79 9.58 -24.18
CA ASN A 348 -20.05 9.95 -25.57
C ASN A 348 -21.54 9.91 -25.95
N ALA A 349 -22.40 9.34 -25.09
CA ALA A 349 -23.83 9.34 -25.35
C ALA A 349 -24.38 10.79 -25.38
N PRO A 350 -25.30 11.10 -26.31
CA PRO A 350 -25.97 12.39 -26.30
C PRO A 350 -26.74 12.57 -24.99
N ALA A 351 -26.77 13.80 -24.47
CA ALA A 351 -27.52 14.10 -23.26
C ALA A 351 -28.98 13.64 -23.44
N PRO A 352 -29.60 12.99 -22.43
CA PRO A 352 -30.99 12.61 -22.52
C PRO A 352 -31.83 13.86 -22.79
N ALA A 353 -32.70 13.79 -23.80
CA ALA A 353 -33.58 14.91 -24.14
C ALA A 353 -34.36 15.35 -22.89
N PRO A 354 -34.53 16.66 -22.66
CA PRO A 354 -35.29 17.13 -21.53
C PRO A 354 -36.67 16.48 -21.56
N ARG A 355 -37.03 15.77 -20.48
CA ARG A 355 -38.40 15.28 -20.30
C ARG A 355 -39.30 16.50 -20.30
N MET A 356 -40.06 16.70 -21.37
CA MET A 356 -41.17 17.63 -21.37
C MET A 356 -42.17 17.09 -20.34
N VAL A 357 -42.21 17.74 -19.18
CA VAL A 357 -43.31 17.56 -18.23
C VAL A 357 -44.50 18.19 -18.92
N ALA A 358 -45.43 17.36 -19.40
CA ALA A 358 -46.72 17.85 -19.86
C ALA A 358 -47.38 18.57 -18.68
N ALA A 359 -47.67 19.86 -18.85
CA ALA A 359 -48.50 20.61 -17.93
C ALA A 359 -49.92 20.02 -17.98
N GLU A 360 -50.45 19.63 -16.83
CA GLU A 360 -51.88 19.32 -16.64
C GLU A 360 -52.74 20.58 -16.71
#